data_AF-X1TNW2-F1
#
_entry.id   AF-X1TNW2-F1
#
_cell.length_a   1.000
_cell.length_b   1.000
_cell.length_c   1.000
_cell.angle_alpha   90.00
_cell.angle_beta   90.00
_cell.angle_gamma   90.00
#
_symmetry.space_group_name_H-M   'P 1'
#
loop_
_entity.id
_entity.type
_entity.pdbx_description
1 polymer ?
#
loop_
_entity_poly.entity_id
_entity_poly.type
_entity_poly.pdbx_seq_one_letter_code
_entity_poly.pdbx_strand_id
1 'polypeptide(L)'
;MASLLVSTDEIELLYGLRKIHLPKVIVSIIFLMYRYIFLIVEESRTGQQAIKSRVFQKSYCTVNRRLTNVIGNLFIKSLDRAENVYRSMESRGFDGNFYIMEKENAKGSLNTALLLIFILTTASIKVIELINVI
;
A
#
# COMPACT_ATOMS: atom_id res chain seq x y z
N MET A 1 -4.25 -8.68 11.29
CA MET A 1 -4.22 -7.37 10.61
C MET A 1 -3.04 -7.26 9.64
N ALA A 2 -1.79 -7.48 10.06
CA ALA A 2 -0.62 -7.37 9.17
C ALA A 2 -0.53 -8.44 8.05
N SER A 3 -1.14 -9.62 8.24
CA SER A 3 -1.07 -10.72 7.28
C SER A 3 -1.84 -10.48 5.98
N LEU A 4 -2.92 -9.68 5.98
CA LEU A 4 -3.74 -9.42 4.80
C LEU A 4 -3.07 -8.44 3.81
N LEU A 5 -2.35 -7.44 4.31
CA LEU A 5 -1.62 -6.48 3.48
C LEU A 5 -0.43 -7.13 2.75
N VAL A 6 0.17 -8.15 3.36
CA VAL A 6 1.32 -8.88 2.80
C VAL A 6 0.87 -9.99 1.82
N SER A 7 -0.36 -10.49 1.96
CA SER A 7 -0.84 -11.66 1.20
C SER A 7 -1.76 -11.34 0.02
N THR A 8 -2.15 -10.07 -0.17
CA THR A 8 -2.95 -9.68 -1.34
C THR A 8 -2.01 -9.60 -2.54
N ASP A 9 -2.21 -10.46 -3.54
CA ASP A 9 -1.48 -10.40 -4.80
C ASP A 9 -1.64 -8.98 -5.36
N GLU A 10 -0.55 -8.33 -5.80
CA GLU A 10 -0.54 -6.94 -6.32
C GLU A 10 -1.61 -6.73 -7.40
N ILE A 11 -1.93 -7.85 -8.08
CA ILE A 11 -2.91 -8.03 -9.14
C ILE A 11 -4.36 -7.99 -8.63
N GLU A 12 -4.66 -8.58 -7.46
CA GLU A 12 -6.02 -8.65 -6.89
C GLU A 12 -6.50 -7.27 -6.38
N LEU A 13 -5.61 -6.51 -5.75
CA LEU A 13 -5.89 -5.13 -5.34
C LEU A 13 -6.27 -4.27 -6.55
N LEU A 14 -5.51 -4.42 -7.63
CA LEU A 14 -5.69 -3.63 -8.84
C LEU A 14 -6.97 -4.00 -9.59
N TYR A 15 -7.34 -5.28 -9.58
CA TYR A 15 -8.63 -5.77 -10.07
C TYR A 15 -9.79 -5.17 -9.25
N GLY A 16 -9.68 -5.16 -7.93
CA GLY A 16 -10.66 -4.54 -7.04
C GLY A 16 -10.88 -3.05 -7.33
N LEU A 17 -9.79 -2.29 -7.51
CA LEU A 17 -9.85 -0.86 -7.85
C LEU A 17 -10.49 -0.60 -9.22
N ARG A 18 -10.23 -1.45 -10.21
CA ARG A 18 -10.87 -1.36 -11.54
C ARG A 18 -12.38 -1.64 -11.47
N LYS A 19 -12.81 -2.57 -10.60
CA LYS A 19 -14.23 -2.91 -10.41
C LYS A 19 -15.06 -1.76 -9.82
N ILE A 20 -14.42 -0.85 -9.09
CA ILE A 20 -15.04 0.36 -8.52
C ILE A 20 -15.18 1.49 -9.57
N HIS A 21 -14.87 1.23 -10.85
CA HIS A 21 -15.02 2.19 -11.96
C HIS A 21 -14.18 3.49 -11.80
N LEU A 22 -13.01 3.41 -11.14
CA LEU A 22 -12.09 4.55 -11.08
C LEU A 22 -11.50 4.87 -12.47
N PRO A 23 -11.24 6.16 -12.79
CA PRO A 23 -10.48 6.55 -13.97
C PRO A 23 -9.14 5.84 -14.03
N LYS A 24 -8.73 5.44 -15.24
CA LYS A 24 -7.54 4.59 -15.45
C LYS A 24 -6.26 5.19 -14.88
N VAL A 25 -6.11 6.52 -14.95
CA VAL A 25 -4.98 7.26 -14.39
C VAL A 25 -4.86 7.06 -12.87
N ILE A 26 -5.98 7.10 -12.14
CA ILE A 26 -5.96 6.94 -10.67
C ILE A 26 -5.53 5.52 -10.30
N VAL A 27 -6.01 4.52 -11.05
CA VAL A 27 -5.60 3.12 -10.85
C VAL A 27 -4.09 2.96 -11.05
N SER A 28 -3.54 3.56 -12.11
CA SER A 28 -2.09 3.55 -12.40
C SER A 28 -1.27 4.23 -11.29
N ILE A 29 -1.75 5.34 -10.74
CA ILE A 29 -1.09 6.04 -9.62
C ILE A 29 -1.09 5.17 -8.36
N ILE A 30 -2.25 4.58 -8.00
CA ILE A 30 -2.36 3.73 -6.80
C ILE A 30 -1.48 2.48 -6.93
N PHE A 31 -1.43 1.87 -8.12
CA PHE A 31 -0.54 0.74 -8.39
C PHE A 31 0.92 1.08 -8.12
N LEU A 32 1.40 2.18 -8.70
CA LEU A 32 2.77 2.62 -8.51
C LEU A 32 3.06 2.98 -7.06
N MET A 33 2.13 3.67 -6.40
CA MET A 33 2.23 3.98 -4.98
C MET A 33 2.38 2.72 -4.13
N TYR A 34 1.58 1.68 -4.40
CA TYR A 34 1.70 0.39 -3.71
C TYR A 34 3.04 -0.29 -4.00
N ARG A 35 3.48 -0.32 -5.26
CA ARG A 35 4.78 -0.90 -5.66
C ARG A 35 5.97 -0.21 -4.98
N TYR A 36 5.90 1.10 -4.76
CA TYR A 36 7.01 1.89 -4.22
C TYR A 36 6.92 2.17 -2.71
N ILE A 37 5.82 1.85 -2.02
CA ILE A 37 5.67 2.15 -0.59
C ILE A 37 6.79 1.51 0.25
N PHE A 38 7.12 0.24 0.00
CA PHE A 38 8.13 -0.49 0.75
C PHE A 38 9.54 0.05 0.50
N LEU A 39 9.80 0.46 -0.74
CA LEU A 39 11.08 1.07 -1.13
C LEU A 39 11.29 2.42 -0.42
N ILE A 40 10.26 3.25 -0.38
CA ILE A 40 10.31 4.55 0.31
C ILE A 40 10.51 4.36 1.83
N VAL A 41 9.85 3.37 2.42
CA VAL A 41 10.03 3.02 3.84
C VAL A 41 11.47 2.58 4.14
N GLU A 42 12.06 1.76 3.26
CA GLU A 42 13.43 1.29 3.40
C GLU A 42 14.45 2.44 3.26
N GLU A 43 14.25 3.33 2.28
CA GLU A 43 15.09 4.52 2.09
C GLU A 43 15.00 5.47 3.30
N SER A 44 13.80 5.67 3.84
CA SER A 44 13.59 6.46 5.06
C SER A 44 14.35 5.85 6.26
N ARG A 45 14.27 4.53 6.44
CA ARG A 45 14.98 3.83 7.52
C ARG A 45 16.49 3.97 7.39
N THR A 46 17.02 3.79 6.18
CA THR A 46 18.44 3.94 5.87
C THR A 46 18.91 5.37 6.13
N GLY A 47 18.13 6.37 5.70
CA GLY A 47 18.42 7.79 5.95
C GLY A 47 18.46 8.13 7.44
N GLN A 48 17.53 7.60 8.23
CA GLN A 48 17.53 7.77 9.68
C GLN A 48 18.74 7.12 10.35
N GLN A 49 19.15 5.93 9.92
CA GLN A 49 20.35 5.25 10.44
C GLN A 49 21.63 6.04 10.13
N ALA A 50 21.77 6.58 8.92
CA ALA A 50 22.91 7.39 8.53
C ALA A 50 23.02 8.71 9.33
N ILE A 51 21.90 9.30 9.75
CA ILE A 51 21.93 10.47 10.63
C ILE A 51 22.31 10.07 12.06
N LYS A 52 21.77 8.95 12.55
CA LYS A 52 22.09 8.42 13.89
C LYS A 52 23.59 8.11 14.04
N SER A 53 24.26 7.65 12.99
CA SER A 53 25.70 7.38 13.03
C SER A 53 26.57 8.64 13.02
N ARG A 54 26.07 9.78 12.52
CA ARG A 54 26.83 11.03 12.43
C ARG A 54 26.71 11.93 13.66
N VAL A 55 25.63 11.84 14.44
CA VAL A 55 25.33 12.84 15.48
C VAL A 55 24.79 12.23 16.76
N PHE A 56 25.48 12.47 17.88
CA PHE A 56 25.19 11.86 19.19
C PHE A 56 24.23 12.67 20.10
N GLN A 57 23.99 13.96 19.82
CA GLN A 57 23.22 14.84 20.73
C GLN A 57 21.69 14.72 20.58
N LYS A 58 20.93 15.02 21.65
CA LYS A 58 19.49 14.71 21.78
C LYS A 58 18.62 15.95 22.14
N SER A 59 18.94 17.13 21.60
CA SER A 59 18.08 18.32 21.77
C SER A 59 16.87 18.27 20.83
N TYR A 60 15.69 18.66 21.32
CA TYR A 60 14.43 18.67 20.55
C TYR A 60 14.53 19.49 19.25
N CYS A 61 15.21 20.64 19.28
CA CYS A 61 15.43 21.47 18.08
C CYS A 61 16.26 20.72 17.02
N THR A 62 17.27 19.98 17.47
CA THR A 62 18.10 19.15 16.58
C THR A 62 17.33 17.95 16.04
N VAL A 63 16.36 17.40 16.78
CA VAL A 63 15.49 16.30 16.31
C VAL A 63 14.61 16.76 15.14
N ASN A 64 13.93 17.91 15.26
CA ASN A 64 13.08 18.42 14.18
C ASN A 64 13.89 18.75 12.91
N ARG A 65 15.08 19.34 13.07
CA ARG A 65 15.98 19.63 11.94
C ARG A 65 16.44 18.35 11.24
N ARG A 66 16.73 17.28 11.98
CA ARG A 66 17.10 15.97 11.42
C ARG A 66 15.95 15.34 10.63
N LEU A 67 14.74 15.37 11.19
CA LEU A 67 13.56 14.82 10.52
C LEU A 67 13.30 15.53 9.21
N THR A 68 13.41 16.87 9.22
CA THR A 68 13.28 17.70 8.02
C THR A 68 14.30 17.32 6.95
N ASN A 69 15.56 17.07 7.33
CA ASN A 69 16.60 16.65 6.38
C ASN A 69 16.30 15.27 5.75
N VAL A 70 15.80 14.30 6.53
CA VAL A 70 15.42 12.98 6.00
C VAL A 70 14.26 13.13 5.02
N ILE A 71 13.22 13.87 5.42
CA ILE A 71 12.02 14.07 4.60
C ILE A 71 12.38 14.83 3.31
N GLY A 72 13.15 15.91 3.40
CA GLY A 72 13.57 16.68 2.23
C GLY A 72 14.38 15.86 1.23
N ASN A 73 15.34 15.07 1.72
CA ASN A 73 16.11 14.16 0.86
C ASN A 73 15.23 13.06 0.24
N LEU A 74 14.30 12.50 1.01
CA LEU A 74 13.37 11.49 0.52
C LEU A 74 12.45 12.06 -0.57
N PHE A 75 11.99 13.29 -0.40
CA PHE A 75 11.12 13.99 -1.35
C PHE A 75 11.81 14.27 -2.69
N ILE A 76 13.05 14.75 -2.66
CA ILE A 76 13.82 15.00 -3.91
C ILE A 76 14.04 13.68 -4.64
N LYS A 77 14.47 12.63 -3.92
CA LYS A 77 14.68 11.30 -4.51
C LYS A 77 13.41 10.67 -5.06
N SER A 78 12.26 10.86 -4.40
CA SER A 78 11.00 10.31 -4.88
C SER A 78 10.52 11.01 -6.15
N LEU A 79 10.75 12.32 -6.29
CA LEU A 79 10.46 13.07 -7.52
C LEU A 79 11.34 12.60 -8.68
N ASP A 80 12.66 12.53 -8.48
CA ASP A 80 13.59 12.04 -9.51
C ASP A 80 13.25 10.60 -9.92
N ARG A 81 12.89 9.75 -8.94
CA ARG A 81 12.44 8.38 -9.23
C ARG A 81 11.14 8.38 -10.04
N ALA A 82 10.16 9.22 -9.70
CA ALA A 82 8.90 9.29 -10.44
C ALA A 82 9.13 9.65 -11.91
N GLU A 83 9.99 10.61 -12.19
CA GLU A 83 10.34 11.02 -13.56
C GLU A 83 11.08 9.90 -14.31
N ASN A 84 12.07 9.27 -13.67
CA ASN A 84 12.82 8.17 -14.27
C ASN A 84 11.93 6.96 -14.58
N VAL A 85 11.01 6.64 -13.68
CA VAL A 85 10.04 5.56 -13.87
C VAL A 85 9.07 5.89 -15.00
N TYR A 86 8.58 7.13 -15.06
CA TYR A 86 7.71 7.57 -16.14
C TYR A 86 8.40 7.51 -17.51
N ARG A 87 9.62 8.02 -17.63
CA ARG A 87 10.44 7.92 -18.86
C ARG A 87 10.70 6.46 -19.26
N SER A 88 10.93 5.60 -18.28
CA SER A 88 11.10 4.16 -18.53
C SER A 88 9.82 3.49 -19.04
N MET A 89 8.65 3.97 -18.59
CA MET A 89 7.36 3.49 -19.09
C MET A 89 7.10 4.00 -20.51
N GLU A 90 7.36 5.27 -20.77
CA GLU A 90 7.21 5.89 -22.09
C GLU A 90 8.06 5.17 -23.14
N SER A 91 9.33 4.86 -22.83
CA SER A 91 10.21 4.10 -23.75
C SER A 91 9.73 2.68 -24.05
N ARG A 92 8.87 2.09 -23.21
CA ARG A 92 8.23 0.78 -23.43
C ARG A 92 6.88 0.87 -24.12
N GLY A 93 6.44 2.08 -24.51
CA GLY A 93 5.15 2.31 -25.17
C GLY A 93 3.96 2.36 -24.21
N PHE A 94 4.15 2.86 -22.98
CA PHE A 94 3.05 3.00 -22.02
C PHE A 94 1.98 3.99 -22.50
N ASP A 95 0.74 3.50 -22.60
CA ASP A 95 -0.44 4.23 -23.09
C ASP A 95 -1.27 4.88 -21.96
N GLY A 96 -0.73 4.89 -20.73
CA GLY A 96 -1.44 5.33 -19.53
C GLY A 96 -2.13 4.21 -18.75
N ASN A 97 -2.12 2.98 -19.25
CA ASN A 97 -2.86 1.86 -18.67
C ASN A 97 -1.98 0.65 -18.37
N PHE A 98 -2.10 0.11 -17.15
CA PHE A 98 -1.57 -1.22 -16.84
C PHE A 98 -2.59 -2.29 -17.26
N TYR A 99 -2.19 -3.15 -18.19
CA TYR A 99 -2.96 -4.34 -18.57
C TYR A 99 -2.74 -5.44 -17.54
N ILE A 100 -3.83 -5.93 -16.97
CA ILE A 100 -3.82 -6.96 -15.95
C ILE A 100 -4.44 -8.19 -16.61
N MET A 101 -3.68 -9.27 -16.76
CA MET A 101 -4.25 -10.54 -17.20
C MET A 101 -5.05 -11.14 -16.05
N GLU A 102 -6.31 -11.44 -16.31
CA GLU A 102 -7.19 -12.09 -15.36
C GLU A 102 -6.67 -13.48 -15.08
N LYS A 103 -6.20 -13.70 -13.84
CA LYS A 103 -5.85 -15.03 -13.37
C LYS A 103 -7.17 -15.70 -13.01
N GLU A 104 -7.56 -16.72 -13.77
CA GLU A 104 -8.76 -17.52 -13.48
C GLU A 104 -8.69 -18.04 -12.03
N ASN A 105 -9.56 -17.50 -11.18
CA ASN A 105 -9.54 -17.77 -9.76
C ASN A 105 -10.24 -19.11 -9.46
N ALA A 106 -9.46 -20.20 -9.42
CA ALA A 106 -9.90 -21.51 -8.92
C ALA A 106 -10.23 -21.57 -7.41
N LYS A 107 -10.36 -20.41 -6.73
CA LYS A 107 -10.58 -20.27 -5.27
C LYS A 107 -11.99 -19.80 -4.87
N GLY A 108 -12.95 -19.78 -5.81
CA GLY A 108 -14.31 -19.30 -5.55
C GLY A 108 -15.03 -19.98 -4.39
N SER A 109 -14.86 -21.30 -4.20
CA SER A 109 -15.55 -22.07 -3.17
C SER A 109 -15.08 -21.83 -1.74
N LEU A 110 -13.81 -21.46 -1.53
CA LEU A 110 -13.26 -21.24 -0.19
C LEU A 110 -13.61 -19.84 0.35
N ASN A 111 -13.61 -18.83 -0.52
CA ASN A 111 -13.97 -17.47 -0.13
C ASN A 111 -15.46 -17.34 0.21
N THR A 112 -16.35 -18.05 -0.49
CA THR A 112 -17.78 -18.07 -0.16
C THR A 112 -18.04 -18.70 1.22
N ALA A 113 -17.31 -19.78 1.56
CA ALA A 113 -17.42 -20.41 2.87
C ALA A 113 -16.94 -19.49 4.00
N LEU A 114 -15.81 -18.79 3.81
CA LEU A 114 -15.29 -17.83 4.78
C LEU A 114 -16.23 -16.64 5.01
N LEU A 115 -16.87 -16.12 3.95
CA LEU A 115 -17.86 -15.05 4.08
C LEU A 115 -19.11 -15.49 4.86
N LEU A 116 -19.61 -16.70 4.61
CA LEU A 116 -20.74 -17.27 5.36
C LEU A 116 -20.40 -17.43 6.85
N ILE A 117 -19.20 -17.89 7.17
CA ILE A 117 -18.73 -18.00 8.57
C ILE A 117 -18.69 -16.63 9.24
N PHE A 118 -18.21 -15.59 8.55
CA PHE A 118 -18.17 -14.22 9.09
C PHE A 118 -19.57 -13.61 9.31
N ILE A 119 -20.52 -13.89 8.42
CA ILE A 119 -21.91 -13.46 8.57
C ILE A 119 -22.57 -14.18 9.76
N LEU A 120 -22.29 -15.47 9.94
CA LEU A 120 -22.80 -16.25 11.06
C LEU A 120 -22.26 -15.76 12.40
N THR A 121 -20.96 -15.49 12.51
CA THR A 121 -20.37 -14.99 13.76
C THR A 121 -20.93 -13.63 14.16
N THR A 122 -21.07 -12.72 13.19
CA THR A 122 -21.66 -11.39 13.44
C THR A 122 -23.14 -11.47 13.81
N ALA A 123 -23.90 -12.40 13.23
CA ALA A 123 -25.28 -12.66 13.60
C ALA A 123 -25.41 -13.24 15.02
N SER A 124 -24.57 -14.22 15.39
CA SER A 124 -24.55 -14.80 16.74
C SER A 124 -24.24 -13.76 17.82
N ILE A 125 -23.31 -12.84 17.56
CA ILE A 125 -22.98 -11.74 18.49
C ILE A 125 -24.21 -10.83 18.71
N LYS A 126 -24.91 -10.44 17.63
CA LYS A 126 -26.15 -9.65 17.73
C LYS A 126 -27.28 -10.37 18.46
N VAL A 127 -27.42 -11.69 18.26
CA VAL A 127 -28.45 -12.50 18.94
C VAL A 127 -28.19 -12.56 20.44
N ILE A 128 -26.93 -12.73 20.85
CA ILE A 128 -26.53 -12.72 22.27
C ILE A 128 -26.80 -11.35 22.92
N GLU A 129 -26.50 -10.27 22.21
CA GLU A 129 -26.77 -8.90 22.69
C GLU A 129 -28.27 -8.62 22.83
N LEU A 130 -29.10 -9.12 21.90
CA LEU A 130 -30.57 -8.99 21.96
C LEU A 130 -31.19 -9.78 23.13
N ILE A 131 -30.66 -10.98 23.44
CA ILE A 131 -31.13 -11.81 24.56
C ILE A 131 -30.70 -11.22 25.92
N ASN A 132 -29.57 -10.52 25.99
CA ASN A 132 -29.06 -9.93 27.23
C ASN A 132 -29.68 -8.55 27.56
N VAL A 133 -30.47 -7.98 26.62
CA VAL A 133 -31.19 -6.71 26.77
C VAL A 133 -32.67 -6.91 27.14
N ILE A 134 -33.23 -8.10 26.91
CA ILE A 134 -34.59 -8.52 27.30
C ILE A 134 -34.55 -9.12 28.70
#